data_AF-A0A1V5HMR6-F1
#
_entry.id   AF-A0A1V5HMR6-F1
#
_cell.length_a   1.000
_cell.length_b   1.000
_cell.length_c   1.000
_cell.angle_alpha   90.00
_cell.angle_beta   90.00
_cell.angle_gamma   90.00
#
_symmetry.space_group_name_H-M   'P 1'
#
loop_
_entity.id
_entity.type
_entity.pdbx_description
1 polymer ?
#
loop_
_entity_poly.entity_id
_entity_poly.type
_entity_poly.pdbx_seq_one_letter_code
_entity_poly.pdbx_strand_id
1 'polypeptide(L)'
;MKFKDILKSLILPRWMVKYKSMSIIIAICIFVISSFIIALPPSQNKTLNEQDILNNYNFNVLSEFPNTAIVNNVIKQIVDKECAVVDGKELKCGQMEAVDNFETDFSFVEDGITKNIHFVIDLFDIKKVYLEDEKIYYDVEKRFNIEKIPYQENHENYLIVFYSDALYFQAHPFAIDSLNINHKGHKLVPTTKKIFYQDSINNFQLLISDPANDGYLLGEYLLEQIIIGNQNTMKLRFFTYSFIIGVCFTAITILILWVFFHRDGKFKRFSEYYNIGAIASIPVTLVFFVLLWFFPKLLDFYIFVFSLYYLIVISTINNDEQLV
;
A
#
# COMPACT_ATOMS: atom_id res chain seq x y z
N MET A 1 -17.34 -39.45 -0.13
CA MET A 1 -16.02 -39.51 0.56
C MET A 1 -16.19 -38.88 1.93
N LYS A 2 -15.71 -39.50 3.03
CA LYS A 2 -15.87 -38.91 4.37
C LYS A 2 -14.90 -37.73 4.54
N PHE A 3 -15.31 -36.67 5.25
CA PHE A 3 -14.50 -35.45 5.47
C PHE A 3 -13.08 -35.74 5.98
N LYS A 4 -12.94 -36.75 6.85
CA LYS A 4 -11.65 -37.22 7.39
C LYS A 4 -10.69 -37.72 6.31
N ASP A 5 -11.20 -38.32 5.23
CA ASP A 5 -10.39 -38.84 4.12
C ASP A 5 -9.90 -37.71 3.21
N ILE A 6 -10.67 -36.61 3.11
CA ILE A 6 -10.24 -35.38 2.44
C ILE A 6 -9.08 -34.77 3.21
N LEU A 7 -9.24 -34.57 4.53
CA LEU A 7 -8.23 -33.93 5.37
C LEU A 7 -6.90 -34.70 5.37
N LYS A 8 -6.97 -36.04 5.47
CA LYS A 8 -5.78 -36.90 5.35
C LYS A 8 -5.08 -36.73 4.01
N SER A 9 -5.85 -36.63 2.92
CA SER A 9 -5.28 -36.43 1.58
C SER A 9 -4.69 -35.05 1.33
N LEU A 10 -4.96 -34.07 2.20
CA LEU A 10 -4.35 -32.75 2.13
C LEU A 10 -3.03 -32.64 2.91
N ILE A 11 -2.72 -33.61 3.79
CA ILE A 11 -1.54 -33.55 4.66
C ILE A 11 -0.55 -34.68 4.34
N LEU A 12 -1.05 -35.87 4.03
CA LEU A 12 -0.23 -37.06 3.80
C LEU A 12 0.14 -37.18 2.31
N PRO A 13 1.44 -37.08 1.94
CA PRO A 13 1.88 -37.12 0.54
C PRO A 13 1.36 -38.33 -0.25
N ARG A 14 1.32 -39.51 0.38
CA ARG A 14 0.88 -40.76 -0.26
C ARG A 14 -0.54 -40.67 -0.81
N TRP A 15 -1.40 -39.91 -0.15
CA TRP A 15 -2.82 -39.77 -0.49
C TRP A 15 -3.07 -38.64 -1.50
N MET A 16 -2.07 -37.79 -1.76
CA MET A 16 -2.14 -36.71 -2.75
C MET A 16 -2.04 -37.23 -4.19
N VAL A 17 -1.40 -38.40 -4.40
CA VAL A 17 -1.19 -39.01 -5.73
C VAL A 17 -2.47 -39.13 -6.55
N LYS A 18 -3.62 -39.37 -5.90
CA LYS A 18 -4.92 -39.47 -6.57
C LYS A 18 -5.32 -38.20 -7.33
N TYR A 19 -4.73 -37.06 -7.00
CA TYR A 19 -4.99 -35.77 -7.65
C TYR A 19 -4.06 -35.49 -8.84
N LYS A 20 -3.11 -36.39 -9.19
CA LYS A 20 -2.18 -36.19 -10.32
C LYS A 20 -2.89 -35.94 -11.66
N SER A 21 -4.07 -36.56 -11.84
CA SER A 21 -4.91 -36.47 -13.05
C SER A 21 -6.00 -35.39 -12.98
N MET A 22 -5.97 -34.53 -11.95
CA MET A 22 -6.91 -33.41 -11.83
C MET A 22 -6.79 -32.45 -13.03
N SER A 23 -7.86 -31.75 -13.37
CA SER A 23 -7.80 -30.69 -14.39
C SER A 23 -6.86 -29.58 -13.93
N ILE A 24 -5.98 -29.12 -14.82
CA ILE A 24 -5.02 -28.04 -14.54
C ILE A 24 -5.73 -26.73 -14.17
N ILE A 25 -6.94 -26.52 -14.68
CA ILE A 25 -7.78 -25.36 -14.35
C ILE A 25 -8.09 -25.34 -12.85
N ILE A 26 -8.37 -26.50 -12.25
CA ILE A 26 -8.63 -26.61 -10.82
C ILE A 26 -7.37 -26.25 -10.01
N ALA A 27 -6.19 -26.69 -10.47
CA ALA A 27 -4.93 -26.33 -9.83
C ALA A 27 -4.67 -24.82 -9.87
N ILE A 28 -4.91 -24.16 -11.02
CA ILE A 28 -4.82 -22.70 -11.16
C ILE A 28 -5.79 -22.03 -10.18
N CYS A 29 -7.04 -22.47 -10.12
CA CYS A 29 -8.02 -21.92 -9.18
C CYS A 29 -7.57 -22.05 -7.72
N ILE A 30 -6.97 -23.19 -7.33
CA ILE A 30 -6.46 -23.38 -5.97
C ILE A 30 -5.36 -22.35 -5.66
N PHE A 31 -4.36 -22.18 -6.53
CA PHE A 31 -3.31 -21.19 -6.29
C PHE A 31 -3.84 -19.76 -6.22
N VAL A 32 -4.75 -19.39 -7.13
CA VAL A 32 -5.36 -18.06 -7.14
C VAL A 32 -6.15 -17.83 -5.86
N ILE A 33 -7.04 -18.75 -5.47
CA ILE A 33 -7.83 -18.65 -4.23
C ILE A 33 -6.91 -18.61 -3.00
N SER A 34 -5.91 -19.49 -2.93
CA SER A 34 -4.90 -19.47 -1.86
C SER A 34 -4.21 -18.12 -1.74
N SER A 35 -3.82 -17.50 -2.85
CA SER A 35 -3.14 -16.21 -2.84
C SER A 35 -4.02 -15.10 -2.27
N PHE A 36 -5.31 -15.07 -2.62
CA PHE A 36 -6.28 -14.14 -2.05
C PHE A 36 -6.53 -14.40 -0.56
N ILE A 37 -6.63 -15.66 -0.13
CA ILE A 37 -6.83 -16.03 1.27
C ILE A 37 -5.66 -15.54 2.13
N ILE A 38 -4.42 -15.74 1.66
CA ILE A 38 -3.19 -15.34 2.36
C ILE A 38 -3.07 -13.82 2.47
N ALA A 39 -3.57 -13.06 1.49
CA ALA A 39 -3.55 -11.60 1.52
C ALA A 39 -4.53 -10.99 2.54
N LEU A 40 -5.59 -11.71 2.93
CA LEU A 40 -6.63 -11.18 3.80
C LEU A 40 -6.11 -10.69 5.17
N PRO A 41 -5.40 -11.52 5.98
CA PRO A 41 -4.93 -11.09 7.29
C PRO A 41 -4.07 -9.81 7.28
N PRO A 42 -2.99 -9.71 6.47
CA PRO A 42 -2.16 -8.50 6.48
C PRO A 42 -2.89 -7.29 5.89
N SER A 43 -3.81 -7.50 4.94
CA SER A 43 -4.60 -6.41 4.36
C SER A 43 -5.65 -5.81 5.31
N GLN A 44 -6.12 -6.58 6.29
CA GLN A 44 -7.14 -6.18 7.25
C GLN A 44 -6.56 -5.68 8.58
N ASN A 45 -5.25 -5.78 8.77
CA ASN A 45 -4.60 -5.35 10.00
C ASN A 45 -4.48 -3.81 10.06
N LYS A 46 -5.60 -3.14 10.33
CA LYS A 46 -5.72 -1.69 10.42
C LYS A 46 -4.75 -1.08 11.42
N THR A 47 -4.64 -1.70 12.60
CA THR A 47 -3.81 -1.18 13.70
C THR A 47 -2.35 -1.03 13.29
N LEU A 48 -1.78 -2.00 12.57
CA LEU A 48 -0.41 -1.88 12.06
C LEU A 48 -0.27 -0.81 10.98
N ASN A 49 -1.28 -0.66 10.11
CA ASN A 49 -1.23 0.28 8.98
C ASN A 49 -1.50 1.74 9.38
N GLU A 50 -2.25 1.97 10.47
CA GLU A 50 -2.55 3.30 11.03
C GLU A 50 -1.43 3.82 11.93
N GLN A 51 -0.85 2.93 12.75
CA GLN A 51 0.17 3.29 13.73
C GLN A 51 1.41 3.93 13.10
N ASP A 52 1.81 3.53 11.90
CA ASP A 52 2.97 4.12 11.23
C ASP A 52 2.77 5.60 10.88
N ILE A 53 1.52 6.05 10.68
CA ILE A 53 1.19 7.45 10.43
C ILE A 53 0.95 8.16 11.76
N LEU A 54 0.12 7.60 12.64
CA LEU A 54 -0.27 8.22 13.92
C LEU A 54 0.89 8.36 14.91
N ASN A 55 1.86 7.43 14.90
CA ASN A 55 3.02 7.51 15.79
C ASN A 55 4.17 8.34 15.20
N ASN A 56 4.00 8.85 13.97
CA ASN A 56 5.05 9.61 13.30
C ASN A 56 4.82 11.10 13.50
N TYR A 57 5.72 11.71 14.27
CA TYR A 57 5.77 13.15 14.60
C TYR A 57 5.48 14.06 13.40
N ASN A 58 5.96 13.68 12.21
CA ASN A 58 5.83 14.49 11.01
C ASN A 58 4.39 14.69 10.56
N PHE A 59 3.45 13.81 10.93
CA PHE A 59 2.03 13.96 10.60
C PHE A 59 1.23 14.70 11.68
N ASN A 60 1.78 14.87 12.89
CA ASN A 60 1.08 15.52 14.00
C ASN A 60 0.67 16.95 13.67
N VAL A 61 1.43 17.63 12.81
CA VAL A 61 1.10 18.98 12.33
C VAL A 61 -0.33 19.10 11.78
N LEU A 62 -0.85 18.03 11.17
CA LEU A 62 -2.19 18.01 10.60
C LEU A 62 -3.26 18.01 11.71
N SER A 63 -2.99 17.43 12.88
CA SER A 63 -3.91 17.48 14.02
C SER A 63 -3.76 18.75 14.90
N GLU A 64 -2.80 19.62 14.58
CA GLU A 64 -2.44 20.77 15.43
C GLU A 64 -2.94 22.11 14.88
N PHE A 65 -3.70 22.12 13.78
CA PHE A 65 -4.21 23.36 13.21
C PHE A 65 -5.04 24.11 14.27
N PRO A 66 -4.66 25.35 14.64
CA PRO A 66 -5.33 26.03 15.73
C PRO A 66 -6.60 26.71 15.23
N ASN A 67 -7.64 26.71 16.07
CA ASN A 67 -8.86 27.46 15.80
C ASN A 67 -8.62 28.97 15.98
N THR A 68 -8.13 29.61 14.92
CA THR A 68 -7.88 31.05 14.86
C THR A 68 -8.49 31.64 13.60
N ALA A 69 -8.90 32.90 13.66
CA ALA A 69 -9.48 33.60 12.51
C ALA A 69 -8.53 33.62 11.30
N ILE A 70 -7.21 33.68 11.51
CA ILE A 70 -6.22 33.68 10.43
C ILE A 70 -6.24 32.33 9.70
N VAL A 71 -6.09 31.23 10.45
CA VAL A 71 -6.06 29.87 9.90
C VAL A 71 -7.39 29.54 9.23
N ASN A 72 -8.52 29.81 9.89
CA ASN A 72 -9.84 29.54 9.32
C ASN A 72 -10.10 30.35 8.05
N ASN A 73 -9.66 31.61 7.97
CA ASN A 73 -9.83 32.41 6.76
C ASN A 73 -9.00 31.90 5.58
N VAL A 74 -7.76 31.44 5.82
CA VAL A 74 -6.96 30.81 4.76
C VAL A 74 -7.60 29.50 4.31
N ILE A 75 -8.05 28.67 5.25
CA ILE A 75 -8.71 27.42 4.93
C ILE A 75 -10.02 27.64 4.19
N LYS A 76 -10.79 28.67 4.55
CA LYS A 76 -11.96 29.08 3.79
C LYS A 76 -11.62 29.38 2.33
N GLN A 77 -10.53 30.08 2.04
CA GLN A 77 -10.12 30.33 0.65
C GLN A 77 -9.82 29.03 -0.11
N ILE A 78 -9.29 28.02 0.57
CA ILE A 78 -9.04 26.68 0.01
C ILE A 78 -10.37 25.95 -0.24
N VAL A 79 -11.25 25.91 0.76
CA VAL A 79 -12.56 25.23 0.68
C VAL A 79 -13.46 25.86 -0.38
N ASP A 80 -13.43 27.20 -0.51
CA ASP A 80 -14.16 27.96 -1.52
C ASP A 80 -13.70 27.62 -2.95
N LYS A 81 -12.60 26.87 -3.15
CA LYS A 81 -12.25 26.31 -4.47
C LYS A 81 -13.14 25.14 -4.90
N GLU A 82 -13.91 24.57 -3.96
CA GLU A 82 -14.89 23.50 -4.22
C GLU A 82 -14.25 22.27 -4.87
N CYS A 83 -13.10 21.84 -4.33
CA CYS A 83 -12.33 20.71 -4.87
C CYS A 83 -12.93 19.36 -4.48
N ALA A 84 -13.20 18.52 -5.47
CA ALA A 84 -13.79 17.20 -5.31
C ALA A 84 -13.26 16.22 -6.37
N VAL A 85 -13.16 14.94 -6.02
CA VAL A 85 -12.83 13.90 -7.00
C VAL A 85 -14.07 13.58 -7.83
N VAL A 86 -13.89 13.64 -9.15
CA VAL A 86 -14.91 13.32 -10.16
C VAL A 86 -14.56 11.98 -10.82
N ASP A 87 -15.59 11.16 -11.05
CA ASP A 87 -15.50 9.81 -11.63
C ASP A 87 -14.53 8.86 -10.89
N GLY A 88 -14.24 9.16 -9.62
CA GLY A 88 -13.31 8.40 -8.78
C GLY A 88 -11.85 8.45 -9.23
N LYS A 89 -11.46 9.44 -10.04
CA LYS A 89 -10.13 9.48 -10.68
C LYS A 89 -9.40 10.80 -10.57
N GLU A 90 -10.10 11.91 -10.83
CA GLU A 90 -9.48 13.21 -11.06
C GLU A 90 -10.08 14.24 -10.11
N LEU A 91 -9.24 15.06 -9.50
CA LEU A 91 -9.66 16.21 -8.71
C LEU A 91 -10.09 17.34 -9.66
N LYS A 92 -11.27 17.90 -9.41
CA LYS A 92 -11.76 19.12 -10.07
C LYS A 92 -12.20 20.11 -9.01
N CYS A 93 -11.92 21.38 -9.25
CA CYS A 93 -12.30 22.46 -8.36
C CYS A 93 -13.29 23.38 -9.10
N GLY A 94 -14.45 23.64 -8.50
CA GLY A 94 -15.53 24.41 -9.13
C GLY A 94 -15.16 25.86 -9.46
N GLN A 95 -14.24 26.45 -8.69
CA GLN A 95 -13.80 27.85 -8.84
C GLN A 95 -12.38 27.98 -9.42
N MET A 96 -11.91 26.98 -10.17
CA MET A 96 -10.62 27.00 -10.86
C MET A 96 -10.77 26.47 -12.30
N GLU A 97 -9.86 26.88 -13.19
CA GLU A 97 -9.82 26.30 -14.53
C GLU A 97 -9.33 24.84 -14.51
N ALA A 98 -9.56 24.10 -15.60
CA ALA A 98 -9.15 22.69 -15.69
C ALA A 98 -7.62 22.49 -15.60
N VAL A 99 -6.85 23.50 -15.99
CA VAL A 99 -5.41 23.58 -15.80
C VAL A 99 -5.12 24.91 -15.11
N ASP A 100 -4.77 24.88 -13.83
CA ASP A 100 -4.66 26.06 -12.98
C ASP A 100 -3.84 25.76 -11.73
N ASN A 101 -3.30 26.79 -11.09
CA ASN A 101 -2.53 26.67 -9.87
C ASN A 101 -2.92 27.72 -8.83
N PHE A 102 -3.15 27.26 -7.61
CA PHE A 102 -3.43 28.09 -6.44
C PHE A 102 -2.43 27.77 -5.33
N GLU A 103 -1.82 28.79 -4.75
CA GLU A 103 -0.85 28.66 -3.66
C GLU A 103 -1.24 29.60 -2.51
N THR A 104 -1.19 29.09 -1.28
CA THR A 104 -1.41 29.88 -0.08
C THR A 104 -0.65 29.30 1.09
N ASP A 105 -0.25 30.16 2.03
CA ASP A 105 0.54 29.77 3.18
C ASP A 105 -0.14 30.26 4.47
N PHE A 106 0.05 29.50 5.54
CA PHE A 106 -0.25 29.98 6.88
C PHE A 106 0.72 29.39 7.89
N SER A 107 0.89 30.10 9.00
CA SER A 107 1.80 29.70 10.07
C SER A 107 1.13 29.77 11.42
N PHE A 108 1.54 28.88 12.31
CA PHE A 108 1.14 28.88 13.71
C PHE A 108 2.28 28.42 14.61
N VAL A 109 2.15 28.66 15.91
CA VAL A 109 3.16 28.24 16.90
C VAL A 109 2.55 27.16 17.77
N GLU A 110 3.21 26.00 17.84
CA GLU A 110 2.84 24.90 18.72
C GLU A 110 4.06 24.50 19.56
N ASP A 111 3.90 24.52 20.89
CA ASP A 111 4.96 24.17 21.84
C ASP A 111 6.31 24.85 21.52
N GLY A 112 6.30 26.14 21.21
CA GLY A 112 7.50 26.94 20.91
C GLY A 112 8.15 26.72 19.54
N ILE A 113 7.54 25.91 18.67
CA ILE A 113 7.99 25.70 17.28
C ILE A 113 6.99 26.40 16.35
N THR A 114 7.51 27.23 15.44
CA THR A 114 6.72 27.83 14.37
C THR A 114 6.55 26.83 13.24
N LYS A 115 5.32 26.41 12.98
CA LYS A 115 4.96 25.50 11.90
C LYS A 115 4.41 26.31 10.73
N ASN A 116 5.06 26.21 9.57
CA ASN A 116 4.67 26.88 8.33
C ASN A 116 4.07 25.85 7.39
N ILE A 117 2.82 26.05 7.02
CA ILE A 117 2.07 25.19 6.11
C ILE A 117 2.02 25.88 4.76
N HIS A 118 2.58 25.21 3.76
CA HIS A 118 2.53 25.59 2.36
C HIS A 118 1.43 24.76 1.71
N PHE A 119 0.42 25.40 1.16
CA PHE A 119 -0.73 24.72 0.57
C PHE A 119 -0.83 25.05 -0.92
N VAL A 120 -0.93 24.01 -1.74
CA VAL A 120 -0.97 24.13 -3.19
C VAL A 120 -2.12 23.32 -3.77
N ILE A 121 -2.81 23.87 -4.75
CA ILE A 121 -3.71 23.14 -5.65
C ILE A 121 -3.14 23.30 -7.04
N ASP A 122 -2.74 22.21 -7.67
CA ASP A 122 -2.11 22.19 -8.99
C ASP A 122 -2.91 21.26 -9.91
N LEU A 123 -3.77 21.86 -10.71
CA LEU A 123 -4.64 21.21 -11.68
C LEU A 123 -3.95 21.17 -13.04
N PHE A 124 -3.85 19.99 -13.61
CA PHE A 124 -3.27 19.70 -14.91
C PHE A 124 -4.01 18.56 -15.63
N ASP A 125 -3.82 18.47 -16.95
CA ASP A 125 -4.29 17.32 -17.73
C ASP A 125 -3.43 16.09 -17.42
N ILE A 126 -4.01 15.15 -16.67
CA ILE A 126 -3.37 13.91 -16.24
C ILE A 126 -2.74 13.17 -17.44
N LYS A 127 -3.44 13.08 -18.58
CA LYS A 127 -2.96 12.30 -19.72
C LYS A 127 -1.74 12.95 -20.35
N LYS A 128 -1.78 14.27 -20.56
CA LYS A 128 -0.67 14.99 -21.19
C LYS A 128 0.57 14.99 -20.32
N VAL A 129 0.41 15.18 -19.01
CA VAL A 129 1.54 15.15 -18.08
C VAL A 129 2.22 13.79 -18.06
N TYR A 130 1.45 12.69 -18.01
CA TYR A 130 2.02 11.34 -18.01
C TYR A 130 2.54 10.87 -19.37
N LEU A 131 2.18 11.56 -20.46
CA LEU A 131 2.74 11.34 -21.81
C LEU A 131 3.89 12.30 -22.15
N GLU A 132 4.35 13.09 -21.17
CA GLU A 132 5.42 14.10 -21.29
C GLU A 132 5.13 15.26 -22.27
N ASP A 133 3.86 15.47 -22.63
CA ASP A 133 3.44 16.58 -23.51
C ASP A 133 3.39 17.93 -22.75
N GLU A 134 3.15 17.89 -21.44
CA GLU A 134 3.07 19.06 -20.55
C GLU A 134 3.75 18.78 -19.19
N LYS A 135 4.16 19.84 -18.49
CA LYS A 135 4.72 19.73 -17.12
C LYS A 135 3.72 20.26 -16.11
N ILE A 136 3.70 19.67 -14.93
CA ILE A 136 3.00 20.20 -13.76
C ILE A 136 3.53 21.59 -13.40
N TYR A 137 2.69 22.45 -12.83
CA TYR A 137 3.10 23.80 -12.46
C TYR A 137 3.96 23.79 -11.19
N TYR A 138 3.60 22.96 -10.21
CA TYR A 138 4.28 22.86 -8.93
C TYR A 138 5.15 21.60 -8.84
N ASP A 139 6.40 21.73 -9.24
CA ASP A 139 7.44 20.71 -9.05
C ASP A 139 8.01 20.75 -7.62
N VAL A 140 7.61 19.78 -6.79
CA VAL A 140 8.00 19.73 -5.36
C VAL A 140 9.50 19.68 -5.17
N GLU A 141 10.24 18.89 -5.96
CA GLU A 141 11.68 18.73 -5.79
C GLU A 141 12.41 20.06 -6.05
N LYS A 142 11.92 20.85 -7.00
CA LYS A 142 12.52 22.15 -7.34
C LYS A 142 12.08 23.29 -6.43
N ARG A 143 10.88 23.21 -5.84
CA ARG A 143 10.28 24.33 -5.08
C ARG A 143 10.34 24.15 -3.57
N PHE A 144 10.22 22.91 -3.07
CA PHE A 144 10.16 22.59 -1.65
C PHE A 144 11.44 21.85 -1.19
N ASN A 145 12.57 22.53 -1.35
CA ASN A 145 13.89 22.07 -0.95
C ASN A 145 14.61 23.12 -0.09
N ILE A 146 15.71 22.73 0.53
CA ILE A 146 16.45 23.57 1.46
C ILE A 146 17.12 24.80 0.81
N GLU A 147 17.38 24.78 -0.50
CA GLU A 147 17.93 25.95 -1.20
C GLU A 147 16.87 27.06 -1.35
N LYS A 148 15.60 26.68 -1.53
CA LYS A 148 14.46 27.59 -1.65
C LYS A 148 13.85 27.95 -0.30
N ILE A 149 13.80 26.99 0.62
CA ILE A 149 13.23 27.12 1.96
C ILE A 149 14.33 26.73 2.95
N PRO A 150 15.26 27.65 3.24
CA PRO A 150 16.39 27.38 4.12
C PRO A 150 15.92 27.11 5.55
N TYR A 151 16.70 26.30 6.26
CA TYR A 151 16.44 26.01 7.67
C TYR A 151 16.49 27.28 8.52
N GLN A 152 15.56 27.36 9.49
CA GLN A 152 15.54 28.38 10.53
C GLN A 152 15.27 27.67 11.87
N GLU A 153 15.99 28.09 12.91
CA GLU A 153 15.88 27.50 14.26
C GLU A 153 14.45 27.65 14.80
N ASN A 154 13.87 26.57 15.33
CA ASN A 154 12.48 26.50 15.80
C ASN A 154 11.42 26.76 14.71
N HIS A 155 11.77 26.58 13.43
CA HIS A 155 10.82 26.63 12.33
C HIS A 155 10.76 25.28 11.62
N GLU A 156 9.54 24.79 11.43
CA GLU A 156 9.25 23.58 10.65
C GLU A 156 8.39 23.97 9.46
N ASN A 157 8.73 23.44 8.27
CA ASN A 157 7.98 23.68 7.05
C ASN A 157 7.30 22.40 6.60
N TYR A 158 6.05 22.51 6.18
CA TYR A 158 5.24 21.40 5.70
C TYR A 158 4.55 21.79 4.41
N LEU A 159 4.37 20.84 3.50
CA LEU A 159 3.72 21.05 2.22
C LEU A 159 2.52 20.11 2.08
N ILE A 160 1.39 20.67 1.67
CA ILE A 160 0.21 19.94 1.25
C ILE A 160 -0.07 20.35 -0.20
N VAL A 161 -0.14 19.37 -1.11
CA VAL A 161 -0.49 19.62 -2.51
C VAL A 161 -1.68 18.77 -2.90
N PHE A 162 -2.67 19.40 -3.50
CA PHE A 162 -3.77 18.77 -4.21
C PHE A 162 -3.43 18.79 -5.70
N TYR A 163 -2.86 17.70 -6.19
CA TYR A 163 -2.64 17.49 -7.62
C TYR A 163 -3.92 17.04 -8.30
N SER A 164 -4.03 17.16 -9.63
CA SER A 164 -5.17 16.56 -10.36
C SER A 164 -5.40 15.08 -10.04
N ASP A 165 -4.35 14.31 -9.74
CA ASP A 165 -4.40 12.86 -9.59
C ASP A 165 -4.15 12.35 -8.16
N ALA A 166 -3.72 13.21 -7.24
CA ALA A 166 -3.29 12.78 -5.92
C ALA A 166 -3.33 13.88 -4.84
N LEU A 167 -3.55 13.44 -3.60
CA LEU A 167 -3.20 14.17 -2.39
C LEU A 167 -1.73 13.92 -2.04
N TYR A 168 -0.95 14.98 -1.93
CA TYR A 168 0.46 14.94 -1.53
C TYR A 168 0.67 15.66 -0.20
N PHE A 169 1.43 15.04 0.68
CA PHE A 169 1.92 15.62 1.91
C PHE A 169 3.43 15.45 2.01
N GLN A 170 4.12 16.49 2.46
CA GLN A 170 5.53 16.42 2.81
C GLN A 170 5.82 17.18 4.09
N ALA A 171 6.44 16.50 5.04
CA ALA A 171 7.09 17.13 6.18
C ALA A 171 8.54 17.45 5.82
N HIS A 172 8.88 18.72 6.00
CA HIS A 172 10.19 19.33 5.83
C HIS A 172 10.72 19.35 4.37
N PRO A 173 11.48 20.40 4.00
CA PRO A 173 12.01 20.52 2.64
C PRO A 173 12.98 19.38 2.30
N PHE A 174 13.09 19.05 1.01
CA PHE A 174 14.12 18.11 0.55
C PHE A 174 15.52 18.54 0.97
N ALA A 175 16.38 17.55 1.23
CA ALA A 175 17.76 17.68 1.73
C ALA A 175 17.92 18.22 3.17
N ILE A 176 16.85 18.43 3.95
CA ILE A 176 16.94 18.83 5.36
C ILE A 176 17.69 17.82 6.24
N ASP A 177 17.63 16.54 5.90
CA ASP A 177 18.27 15.43 6.60
C ASP A 177 19.80 15.52 6.58
N SER A 178 20.36 16.17 5.56
CA SER A 178 21.79 16.46 5.43
C SER A 178 22.32 17.39 6.52
N LEU A 179 21.45 18.21 7.12
CA LEU A 179 21.82 19.11 8.21
C LEU A 179 21.83 18.41 9.58
N ASN A 180 21.26 17.21 9.68
CA ASN A 180 21.22 16.40 10.92
C ASN A 180 20.64 17.14 12.13
N ILE A 181 19.56 17.90 11.91
CA ILE A 181 18.90 18.74 12.92
C ILE A 181 17.83 17.92 13.66
N ASN A 182 17.68 18.18 14.96
CA ASN A 182 16.64 17.59 15.78
C ASN A 182 15.79 18.67 16.44
N HIS A 183 14.47 18.51 16.41
CA HIS A 183 13.54 19.28 17.24
C HIS A 183 12.89 18.34 18.25
N LYS A 184 12.98 18.67 19.54
CA LYS A 184 12.39 17.88 20.65
C LYS A 184 12.73 16.39 20.62
N GLY A 185 13.95 16.05 20.20
CA GLY A 185 14.41 14.66 20.10
C GLY A 185 13.99 13.93 18.82
N HIS A 186 13.25 14.58 17.92
CA HIS A 186 12.90 14.05 16.60
C HIS A 186 13.80 14.65 15.53
N LYS A 187 14.43 13.77 14.73
CA LYS A 187 15.24 14.20 13.59
C LYS A 187 14.35 14.74 12.49
N LEU A 188 14.65 15.95 12.00
CA LEU A 188 13.98 16.51 10.84
C LEU A 188 14.41 15.74 9.59
N VAL A 189 13.46 15.08 8.95
CA VAL A 189 13.69 14.28 7.74
C VAL A 189 12.58 14.55 6.73
N PRO A 190 12.90 14.61 5.42
CA PRO A 190 11.89 14.81 4.39
C PRO A 190 10.99 13.56 4.34
N THR A 191 9.80 13.65 4.93
CA THR A 191 8.83 12.54 4.96
C THR A 191 7.70 12.86 4.01
N THR A 192 7.48 12.00 3.02
CA THR A 192 6.49 12.23 1.97
C THR A 192 5.41 11.16 1.97
N LYS A 193 4.19 11.56 1.60
CA LYS A 193 3.07 10.68 1.26
C LYS A 193 2.36 11.23 0.04
N LYS A 194 2.34 10.44 -1.04
CA LYS A 194 1.50 10.67 -2.21
C LYS A 194 0.40 9.60 -2.24
N ILE A 195 -0.85 10.04 -2.16
CA ILE A 195 -2.04 9.21 -2.20
C ILE A 195 -2.81 9.54 -3.46
N PHE A 196 -2.84 8.62 -4.42
CA PHE A 196 -3.62 8.79 -5.65
C PHE A 196 -5.13 8.77 -5.35
N TYR A 197 -5.90 9.62 -6.02
CA TYR A 197 -7.36 9.61 -5.85
C TYR A 197 -7.97 8.31 -6.38
N GLN A 198 -7.51 7.91 -7.56
CA GLN A 198 -7.89 6.63 -8.14
C GLN A 198 -7.48 5.49 -7.21
N ASP A 199 -8.43 4.60 -6.93
CA ASP A 199 -8.30 3.36 -6.15
C ASP A 199 -7.99 3.52 -4.63
N SER A 200 -7.56 4.70 -4.15
CA SER A 200 -7.23 4.91 -2.73
C SER A 200 -8.18 5.86 -1.98
N ILE A 201 -8.60 6.98 -2.55
CA ILE A 201 -9.55 7.95 -1.93
C ILE A 201 -10.48 8.54 -3.01
N ASN A 202 -11.22 7.66 -3.68
CA ASN A 202 -12.04 7.99 -4.86
C ASN A 202 -13.27 8.88 -4.57
N ASN A 203 -13.64 9.05 -3.31
CA ASN A 203 -14.74 9.91 -2.88
C ASN A 203 -14.23 11.16 -2.14
N PHE A 204 -12.95 11.51 -2.30
CA PHE A 204 -12.38 12.69 -1.66
C PHE A 204 -13.15 13.95 -2.07
N GLN A 205 -13.62 14.69 -1.08
CA GLN A 205 -14.32 15.95 -1.28
C GLN A 205 -13.92 16.93 -0.19
N LEU A 206 -13.48 18.13 -0.59
CA LEU A 206 -13.15 19.17 0.36
C LEU A 206 -14.43 19.84 0.86
N LEU A 207 -14.99 19.33 1.96
CA LEU A 207 -16.18 19.89 2.60
C LEU A 207 -15.92 20.19 4.06
N ILE A 208 -16.11 21.47 4.42
CA ILE A 208 -16.20 21.93 5.80
C ILE A 208 -17.48 22.75 5.88
N SER A 209 -18.37 22.42 6.83
CA SER A 209 -19.72 23.02 6.90
C SER A 209 -19.68 24.54 7.13
N ASP A 210 -18.77 24.99 7.99
CA ASP A 210 -18.55 26.41 8.28
C ASP A 210 -17.04 26.72 8.30
N PRO A 211 -16.38 26.84 7.14
CA PRO A 211 -14.92 26.96 7.09
C PRO A 211 -14.40 28.25 7.75
N ALA A 212 -15.25 29.26 7.96
CA ALA A 212 -14.87 30.49 8.65
C ALA A 212 -14.65 30.28 10.16
N ASN A 213 -15.35 29.31 10.76
CA ASN A 213 -15.27 29.01 12.19
C ASN A 213 -14.61 27.64 12.49
N ASP A 214 -14.73 26.70 11.56
CA ASP A 214 -14.30 25.31 11.69
C ASP A 214 -13.19 24.93 10.71
N GLY A 215 -12.56 25.91 10.05
CA GLY A 215 -11.50 25.67 9.06
C GLY A 215 -10.37 24.79 9.61
N TYR A 216 -9.98 24.98 10.88
CA TYR A 216 -8.96 24.16 11.55
C TYR A 216 -9.18 22.64 11.45
N LEU A 217 -10.43 22.17 11.31
CA LEU A 217 -10.77 20.75 11.13
C LEU A 217 -10.24 20.16 9.81
N LEU A 218 -9.83 20.98 8.84
CA LEU A 218 -9.21 20.52 7.60
C LEU A 218 -8.01 19.62 7.88
N GLY A 219 -7.20 19.96 8.88
CA GLY A 219 -6.00 19.21 9.18
C GLY A 219 -6.32 17.77 9.61
N GLU A 220 -7.27 17.59 10.55
CA GLU A 220 -7.74 16.27 10.96
C GLU A 220 -8.37 15.49 9.80
N TYR A 221 -9.17 16.17 8.97
CA TYR A 221 -9.73 15.57 7.76
C TYR A 221 -8.64 15.06 6.81
N LEU A 222 -7.60 15.85 6.54
CA LEU A 222 -6.49 15.47 5.68
C LEU A 222 -5.70 14.29 6.26
N LEU A 223 -5.47 14.29 7.57
CA LEU A 223 -4.83 13.18 8.26
C LEU A 223 -5.64 11.88 8.07
N GLU A 224 -6.97 11.95 8.23
CA GLU A 224 -7.86 10.81 7.98
C GLU A 224 -7.78 10.33 6.53
N GLN A 225 -7.79 11.24 5.55
CA GLN A 225 -7.68 10.87 4.13
C GLN A 225 -6.32 10.22 3.81
N ILE A 226 -5.22 10.71 4.41
CA ILE A 226 -3.90 10.08 4.27
C ILE A 226 -3.89 8.67 4.87
N ILE A 227 -4.53 8.47 6.03
CA ILE A 227 -4.65 7.16 6.68
C ILE A 227 -5.47 6.20 5.81
N ILE A 228 -6.66 6.59 5.36
CA ILE A 228 -7.53 5.79 4.50
C ILE A 228 -6.80 5.43 3.21
N GLY A 229 -6.17 6.41 2.57
CA GLY A 229 -5.41 6.22 1.34
C GLY A 229 -4.23 5.25 1.50
N ASN A 230 -3.48 5.37 2.60
CA ASN A 230 -2.39 4.47 2.92
C ASN A 230 -2.89 3.04 3.18
N GLN A 231 -4.03 2.86 3.87
CA GLN A 231 -4.64 1.55 4.08
C GLN A 231 -5.04 0.88 2.77
N ASN A 232 -5.72 1.60 1.88
CA ASN A 232 -6.14 1.09 0.58
C ASN A 232 -4.92 0.74 -0.30
N THR A 233 -3.89 1.57 -0.27
CA THR A 233 -2.62 1.31 -0.97
C THR A 233 -1.93 0.06 -0.44
N MET A 234 -1.82 -0.10 0.89
CA MET A 234 -1.23 -1.28 1.50
C MET A 234 -2.03 -2.55 1.22
N LYS A 235 -3.36 -2.47 1.27
CA LYS A 235 -4.26 -3.57 0.89
C LYS A 235 -3.95 -4.05 -0.54
N LEU A 236 -3.94 -3.14 -1.51
CA LEU A 236 -3.62 -3.48 -2.91
C LEU A 236 -2.23 -4.10 -3.05
N ARG A 237 -1.23 -3.54 -2.35
CA ARG A 237 0.14 -4.06 -2.34
C ARG A 237 0.20 -5.49 -1.80
N PHE A 238 -0.48 -5.79 -0.70
CA PHE A 238 -0.53 -7.15 -0.14
C PHE A 238 -1.21 -8.13 -1.09
N PHE A 239 -2.34 -7.78 -1.71
CA PHE A 239 -2.98 -8.66 -2.70
C PHE A 239 -2.07 -8.95 -3.90
N THR A 240 -1.45 -7.91 -4.47
CA THR A 240 -0.50 -8.07 -5.58
C THR A 240 0.70 -8.92 -5.18
N TYR A 241 1.29 -8.66 -4.01
CA TYR A 241 2.45 -9.40 -3.52
C TYR A 241 2.13 -10.87 -3.23
N SER A 242 1.00 -11.14 -2.55
CA SER A 242 0.52 -12.51 -2.31
C SER A 242 0.18 -13.23 -3.61
N PHE A 243 -0.32 -12.55 -4.64
CA PHE A 243 -0.54 -13.15 -5.96
C PHE A 243 0.78 -13.55 -6.63
N ILE A 244 1.78 -12.65 -6.65
CA ILE A 244 3.11 -12.94 -7.20
C ILE A 244 3.74 -14.14 -6.48
N ILE A 245 3.72 -14.15 -5.15
CA ILE A 245 4.27 -15.26 -4.37
C ILE A 245 3.46 -16.55 -4.56
N GLY A 246 2.14 -16.47 -4.40
CA GLY A 246 1.24 -17.61 -4.35
C GLY A 246 0.99 -18.28 -5.69
N VAL A 247 1.14 -17.55 -6.80
CA VAL A 247 0.87 -18.04 -8.16
C VAL A 247 2.14 -18.07 -9.01
N CYS A 248 2.85 -16.95 -9.15
CA CYS A 248 3.99 -16.87 -10.07
C CYS A 248 5.21 -17.63 -9.53
N PHE A 249 5.60 -17.38 -8.28
CA PHE A 249 6.75 -18.07 -7.69
C PHE A 249 6.47 -19.53 -7.40
N THR A 250 5.27 -19.91 -6.99
CA THR A 250 4.90 -21.34 -6.86
C THR A 250 4.99 -22.06 -8.21
N ALA A 251 4.52 -21.45 -9.31
CA ALA A 251 4.66 -22.03 -10.65
C ALA A 251 6.14 -22.21 -11.06
N ILE A 252 6.99 -21.22 -10.78
CA ILE A 252 8.44 -21.30 -11.03
C ILE A 252 9.08 -22.42 -10.20
N THR A 253 8.78 -22.50 -8.90
CA THR A 253 9.28 -23.58 -8.03
C THR A 253 8.87 -24.95 -8.55
N ILE A 254 7.61 -25.11 -8.97
CA ILE A 254 7.11 -26.37 -9.51
C ILE A 254 7.82 -26.72 -10.82
N LEU A 255 8.05 -25.74 -11.70
CA LEU A 255 8.79 -25.93 -12.95
C LEU A 255 10.22 -26.40 -12.67
N ILE A 256 10.92 -25.76 -11.74
CA ILE A 256 12.27 -26.15 -11.34
C ILE A 256 12.28 -27.60 -10.84
N LEU A 257 11.39 -27.96 -9.93
CA LEU A 257 11.30 -29.32 -9.39
C LEU A 257 10.92 -30.35 -10.46
N TRP A 258 10.05 -30.00 -11.40
CA TRP A 258 9.75 -30.86 -12.54
C TRP A 258 11.00 -31.10 -13.40
N VAL A 259 11.77 -30.05 -13.73
CA VAL A 259 13.03 -30.21 -14.49
C VAL A 259 14.01 -31.13 -13.78
N PHE A 260 14.14 -31.05 -12.45
CA PHE A 260 15.03 -31.94 -11.70
C PHE A 260 14.52 -33.38 -11.60
N PHE A 261 13.22 -33.60 -11.40
CA PHE A 261 12.68 -34.92 -11.09
C PHE A 261 12.01 -35.64 -12.27
N HIS A 262 11.76 -35.03 -13.42
CA HIS A 262 11.00 -35.67 -14.52
C HIS A 262 11.69 -36.89 -15.13
N ARG A 263 13.04 -36.93 -15.09
CA ARG A 263 13.81 -38.05 -15.66
C ARG A 263 13.66 -39.31 -14.82
N ASP A 264 13.91 -39.19 -13.52
CA ASP A 264 14.01 -40.34 -12.62
C ASP A 264 12.76 -40.57 -11.75
N GLY A 265 11.86 -39.57 -11.69
CA GLY A 265 10.64 -39.61 -10.90
C GLY A 265 9.48 -40.37 -11.55
N LYS A 266 8.44 -40.64 -10.75
CA LYS A 266 7.22 -41.34 -11.17
C LYS A 266 6.29 -40.48 -12.00
N PHE A 267 6.29 -39.18 -11.76
CA PHE A 267 5.55 -38.21 -12.56
C PHE A 267 6.38 -37.81 -13.78
N LYS A 268 5.75 -37.79 -14.96
CA LYS A 268 6.43 -37.46 -16.23
C LYS A 268 5.94 -36.16 -16.82
N ARG A 269 4.69 -35.77 -16.56
CA ARG A 269 4.08 -34.56 -17.13
C ARG A 269 4.14 -33.41 -16.13
N PHE A 270 4.40 -32.20 -16.64
CA PHE A 270 4.36 -30.98 -15.82
C PHE A 270 3.00 -30.81 -15.13
N SER A 271 1.89 -31.16 -15.79
CA SER A 271 0.55 -31.10 -15.21
C SER A 271 0.40 -31.93 -13.94
N GLU A 272 1.09 -33.07 -13.83
CA GLU A 272 1.04 -33.91 -12.64
C GLU A 272 1.71 -33.21 -11.46
N TYR A 273 2.91 -32.64 -11.67
CA TYR A 273 3.61 -31.83 -10.67
C TYR A 273 2.78 -30.60 -10.26
N TYR A 274 2.21 -29.90 -11.23
CA TYR A 274 1.40 -28.71 -10.95
C TYR A 274 0.15 -29.02 -10.12
N ASN A 275 -0.53 -30.13 -10.42
CA ASN A 275 -1.67 -30.60 -9.65
C ASN A 275 -1.29 -31.00 -8.21
N ILE A 276 -0.20 -31.75 -8.03
CA ILE A 276 0.28 -32.10 -6.69
C ILE A 276 0.72 -30.85 -5.92
N GLY A 277 1.39 -29.91 -6.58
CA GLY A 277 1.77 -28.63 -6.00
C GLY A 277 0.57 -27.84 -5.48
N ALA A 278 -0.52 -27.79 -6.23
CA ALA A 278 -1.75 -27.12 -5.81
C ALA A 278 -2.38 -27.78 -4.57
N ILE A 279 -2.39 -29.10 -4.50
CA ILE A 279 -2.90 -29.80 -3.29
C ILE A 279 -1.97 -29.58 -2.10
N ALA A 280 -0.66 -29.61 -2.32
CA ALA A 280 0.35 -29.37 -1.29
C ALA A 280 0.35 -27.92 -0.79
N SER A 281 -0.09 -26.94 -1.59
CA SER A 281 -0.17 -25.55 -1.14
C SER A 281 -1.30 -25.31 -0.14
N ILE A 282 -2.38 -26.10 -0.16
CA ILE A 282 -3.53 -25.94 0.74
C ILE A 282 -3.13 -25.97 2.23
N PRO A 283 -2.46 -27.01 2.76
CA PRO A 283 -2.08 -27.03 4.18
C PRO A 283 -1.13 -25.87 4.55
N VAL A 284 -0.20 -25.52 3.66
CA VAL A 284 0.72 -24.39 3.89
C VAL A 284 -0.05 -23.06 3.93
N THR A 285 -0.99 -22.86 2.99
CA THR A 285 -1.89 -21.70 2.95
C THR A 285 -2.67 -21.57 4.25
N LEU A 286 -3.25 -22.65 4.77
CA LEU A 286 -4.05 -22.63 5.99
C LEU A 286 -3.21 -22.27 7.22
N VAL A 287 -1.99 -22.80 7.33
CA VAL A 287 -1.07 -22.47 8.42
C VAL A 287 -0.68 -20.99 8.36
N PHE A 288 -0.28 -20.50 7.17
CA PHE A 288 0.11 -19.10 7.00
C PHE A 288 -1.06 -18.14 7.19
N PHE A 289 -2.27 -18.50 6.76
CA PHE A 289 -3.46 -17.71 7.00
C PHE A 289 -3.65 -17.40 8.50
N VAL A 290 -3.48 -18.40 9.37
CA VAL A 290 -3.57 -18.20 10.82
C VAL A 290 -2.40 -17.36 11.35
N LEU A 291 -1.17 -17.64 10.92
CA LEU A 291 0.02 -16.96 11.42
C LEU A 291 0.09 -15.48 11.02
N LEU A 292 -0.39 -15.14 9.83
CA LEU A 292 -0.33 -13.79 9.27
C LEU A 292 -1.24 -12.79 9.97
N TRP A 293 -2.24 -13.24 10.74
CA TRP A 293 -3.01 -12.36 11.62
C TRP A 293 -2.13 -11.70 12.70
N PHE A 294 -1.10 -12.40 13.15
CA PHE A 294 -0.22 -11.95 14.23
C PHE A 294 1.10 -11.41 13.70
N PHE A 295 1.64 -12.01 12.63
CA PHE A 295 2.95 -11.67 12.09
C PHE A 295 2.91 -11.51 10.56
N PRO A 296 2.45 -10.37 10.03
CA PRO A 296 2.37 -10.12 8.58
C PRO A 296 3.68 -10.35 7.81
N LYS A 297 4.82 -10.06 8.45
CA LYS A 297 6.16 -10.26 7.87
C LYS A 297 6.48 -11.74 7.57
N LEU A 298 5.71 -12.69 8.12
CA LEU A 298 5.90 -14.10 7.79
C LEU A 298 5.60 -14.39 6.32
N LEU A 299 4.87 -13.54 5.59
CA LEU A 299 4.55 -13.76 4.18
C LEU A 299 5.80 -14.00 3.32
N ASP A 300 6.91 -13.35 3.66
CA ASP A 300 8.21 -13.51 2.97
C ASP A 300 8.77 -14.94 3.08
N PHE A 301 8.37 -15.69 4.11
CA PHE A 301 8.80 -17.07 4.33
C PHE A 301 7.89 -18.11 3.65
N TYR A 302 6.74 -17.70 3.12
CA TYR A 302 5.74 -18.61 2.55
C TYR A 302 6.35 -19.51 1.46
N ILE A 303 7.09 -18.92 0.52
CA ILE A 303 7.63 -19.67 -0.62
C ILE A 303 8.66 -20.72 -0.20
N PHE A 304 9.45 -20.44 0.85
CA PHE A 304 10.44 -21.38 1.36
C PHE A 304 9.78 -22.57 2.05
N VAL A 305 8.77 -22.31 2.89
CA VAL A 305 8.01 -23.37 3.57
C VAL A 305 7.24 -24.21 2.56
N PHE A 306 6.60 -23.57 1.57
CA PHE A 306 5.95 -24.27 0.47
C PHE A 306 6.94 -25.15 -0.30
N SER A 307 8.08 -24.60 -0.71
CA SER A 307 9.09 -25.34 -1.49
C SER A 307 9.63 -26.54 -0.73
N LEU A 308 9.93 -26.39 0.56
CA LEU A 308 10.39 -27.48 1.42
C LEU A 308 9.32 -28.56 1.58
N TYR A 309 8.08 -28.16 1.91
CA TYR A 309 6.97 -29.10 2.06
C TYR A 309 6.68 -29.85 0.76
N TYR A 310 6.65 -29.13 -0.36
CA TYR A 310 6.40 -29.72 -1.66
C TYR A 310 7.53 -30.66 -2.12
N LEU A 311 8.79 -30.35 -1.81
CA LEU A 311 9.92 -31.26 -2.03
C LEU A 311 9.76 -32.56 -1.23
N ILE A 312 9.35 -32.47 0.04
CA ILE A 312 9.05 -33.65 0.87
C ILE A 312 7.91 -34.48 0.25
N VAL A 313 6.86 -33.82 -0.24
CA VAL A 313 5.73 -34.49 -0.90
C VAL A 313 6.20 -35.26 -2.13
N ILE A 314 6.93 -34.61 -3.04
CA ILE A 314 7.43 -35.23 -4.28
C ILE A 314 8.40 -36.38 -3.98
N SER A 315 9.34 -36.18 -3.06
CA SER A 315 10.30 -37.22 -2.64
C SER A 315 9.58 -38.44 -2.07
N THR A 316 8.59 -38.23 -1.19
CA THR A 316 7.80 -39.32 -0.60
C THR A 316 7.06 -40.11 -1.66
N ILE A 317 6.42 -39.44 -2.62
CA ILE A 317 5.67 -40.10 -3.70
C ILE A 317 6.61 -40.90 -4.61
N ASN A 318 7.75 -40.31 -5.00
CA ASN A 318 8.71 -40.98 -5.86
C ASN A 318 9.31 -42.23 -5.21
N ASN A 319 9.52 -42.24 -3.89
CA ASN A 319 10.13 -43.37 -3.17
C ASN A 319 9.14 -44.44 -2.68
N ASP A 320 7.82 -44.22 -2.75
CA ASP A 320 6.84 -45.18 -2.21
C ASP A 320 6.45 -46.28 -3.22
N GLU A 321 7.01 -47.48 -3.05
CA GLU A 321 6.78 -48.64 -3.93
C GLU A 321 5.30 -49.05 -4.08
N GLN A 322 4.42 -48.69 -3.12
CA GLN A 322 3.00 -49.10 -3.12
C GLN A 322 2.07 -48.16 -3.90
N LEU A 323 2.58 -47.04 -4.44
CA LEU A 323 1.77 -46.04 -5.17
C LEU A 323 1.77 -46.22 -6.69
N VAL A 324 2.08 -47.44 -7.16
CA VAL A 324 2.09 -47.87 -8.57
C VAL A 324 0.79 -48.57 -8.93
#